data_AF-A0A0W1R998-F1
#
_entry.id   AF-A0A0W1R998-F1
#
_cell.length_a   1.000
_cell.length_b   1.000
_cell.length_c   1.000
_cell.angle_alpha   90.00
_cell.angle_beta   90.00
_cell.angle_gamma   90.00
#
_symmetry.space_group_name_H-M   'P 1'
#
loop_
_entity.id
_entity.type
_entity.pdbx_description
1 polymer ?
#
loop_
_entity_poly.entity_id
_entity_poly.type
_entity_poly.pdbx_seq_one_letter_code
_entity_poly.pdbx_strand_id
1 'polypeptide(L)'
;MTEYTLHEPTIRGATKDAPNSSLSENDFATDDLADLDDHYLLSTSGIPPESFEDLYLPVVHLDQRLSLPLLRQALNDVETMDELDAETKKETIDLLHDLGECFPDDSLRNDSQ
;
A
#
# COMPACT_ATOMS: atom_id res chain seq x y z
N MET A 1 10.44 17.84 -6.32
CA MET A 1 10.05 16.65 -5.55
C MET A 1 8.55 16.56 -5.70
N THR A 2 8.05 15.37 -6.00
CA THR A 2 6.61 15.14 -6.12
C THR A 2 6.05 15.16 -4.69
N GLU A 3 4.96 15.89 -4.47
CA GLU A 3 4.33 15.93 -3.14
C GLU A 3 3.52 14.66 -2.95
N TYR A 4 4.06 13.72 -2.17
CA TYR A 4 3.36 12.50 -1.81
C TYR A 4 2.65 12.66 -0.47
N THR A 5 1.37 12.33 -0.45
CA THR A 5 0.57 12.28 0.77
C THR A 5 0.52 10.83 1.25
N LEU A 6 1.12 10.57 2.42
CA LEU A 6 1.01 9.30 3.13
C LEU A 6 -0.29 9.28 3.94
N HIS A 7 -1.02 8.18 3.88
CA HIS A 7 -2.17 7.93 4.75
C HIS A 7 -2.19 6.49 5.24
N GLU A 8 -2.96 6.25 6.30
CA GLU A 8 -3.08 4.95 6.93
C GLU A 8 -4.36 4.24 6.44
N PRO A 9 -4.24 3.04 5.84
CA PRO A 9 -5.39 2.30 5.32
C PRO A 9 -6.16 1.56 6.42
N THR A 10 -7.46 1.46 6.26
CA THR A 10 -8.39 0.77 7.14
C THR A 10 -8.52 -0.71 6.76
N ILE A 11 -7.57 -1.51 7.22
CA ILE A 11 -7.62 -2.96 6.99
C ILE A 11 -8.65 -3.66 7.90
N ARG A 12 -9.46 -4.56 7.32
CA ARG A 12 -10.37 -5.43 8.09
C ARG A 12 -9.76 -6.77 8.49
N GLY A 13 -8.60 -7.09 7.94
CA GLY A 13 -7.87 -8.31 8.23
C GLY A 13 -6.66 -8.47 7.33
N ALA A 14 -6.01 -9.62 7.45
CA ALA A 14 -4.80 -9.95 6.71
C ALA A 14 -5.04 -11.21 5.86
N THR A 15 -4.57 -11.17 4.61
CA THR A 15 -4.62 -12.29 3.66
C THR A 15 -3.24 -12.57 3.10
N LYS A 16 -2.90 -13.85 2.99
CA LYS A 16 -1.66 -14.30 2.32
C LYS A 16 -1.86 -14.45 0.80
N ASP A 17 -3.03 -14.07 0.29
CA ASP A 17 -3.39 -14.15 -1.13
C ASP A 17 -3.07 -12.83 -1.85
N ALA A 18 -2.52 -12.92 -3.05
CA ALA A 18 -2.32 -11.78 -3.94
C ALA A 18 -3.49 -11.70 -4.92
N PRO A 19 -3.86 -10.49 -5.39
CA PRO A 19 -4.78 -10.42 -6.53
C PRO A 19 -4.17 -11.17 -7.72
N ASN A 20 -5.00 -11.94 -8.43
CA ASN A 20 -4.57 -12.75 -9.58
C ASN A 20 -4.07 -11.88 -10.76
N SER A 21 -4.30 -10.58 -10.71
CA SER A 21 -3.96 -9.60 -11.74
C SER A 21 -3.68 -8.24 -11.11
N SER A 22 -3.08 -7.33 -11.87
CA SER A 22 -2.86 -5.94 -11.47
C SER A 22 -4.19 -5.29 -11.08
N LEU A 23 -4.23 -4.63 -9.92
CA LEU A 23 -5.40 -3.86 -9.49
C LEU A 23 -5.70 -2.78 -10.53
N SER A 24 -6.95 -2.69 -10.94
CA SER A 24 -7.46 -1.65 -11.83
C SER A 24 -8.71 -1.05 -11.21
N GLU A 25 -9.01 0.21 -11.49
CA GLU A 25 -10.20 0.91 -11.01
C GLU A 25 -11.49 0.08 -11.21
N ASN A 26 -11.61 -0.62 -12.35
CA ASN A 26 -12.79 -1.44 -12.66
C ASN A 26 -12.94 -2.71 -11.81
N ASP A 27 -11.89 -3.12 -11.11
CA ASP A 27 -11.92 -4.29 -10.22
C ASP A 27 -12.59 -3.92 -8.87
N PHE A 28 -12.53 -2.65 -8.49
CA PHE A 28 -13.18 -2.17 -7.29
C PHE A 28 -14.68 -2.00 -7.52
N ALA A 29 -15.48 -2.48 -6.57
CA ALA A 29 -16.93 -2.32 -6.59
C ALA A 29 -17.40 -0.89 -6.20
N THR A 30 -16.47 0.06 -6.13
CA THR A 30 -16.68 1.45 -5.72
C THR A 30 -16.23 2.39 -6.84
N ASP A 31 -17.01 3.43 -7.07
CA ASP A 31 -16.66 4.54 -7.97
C ASP A 31 -16.03 5.71 -7.17
N ASP A 32 -16.08 5.62 -5.83
CA ASP A 32 -15.51 6.62 -4.94
C ASP A 32 -14.01 6.37 -4.78
N LEU A 33 -13.20 7.27 -5.35
CA LEU A 33 -11.75 7.31 -5.17
C LEU A 33 -11.32 7.38 -3.69
N ALA A 34 -12.18 7.94 -2.83
CA ALA A 34 -11.97 7.98 -1.38
C ALA A 34 -12.06 6.59 -0.71
N ASP A 35 -12.72 5.62 -1.33
CA ASP A 35 -12.72 4.23 -0.86
C ASP A 35 -11.53 3.46 -1.46
N LEU A 36 -11.02 3.92 -2.62
CA LEU A 36 -9.79 3.42 -3.21
C LEU A 36 -8.55 3.84 -2.43
N ASP A 37 -8.54 5.05 -1.86
CA ASP A 37 -7.36 5.53 -1.13
C ASP A 37 -6.93 4.54 -0.04
N ASP A 38 -7.91 4.02 0.72
CA ASP A 38 -7.73 3.01 1.76
C ASP A 38 -7.04 1.70 1.29
N HIS A 39 -6.88 1.48 -0.01
CA HIS A 39 -6.16 0.32 -0.55
C HIS A 39 -4.66 0.58 -0.80
N TYR A 40 -4.26 1.84 -0.81
CA TYR A 40 -2.94 2.34 -1.16
C TYR A 40 -2.35 3.10 0.03
N LEU A 41 -1.05 3.40 0.01
CA LEU A 41 -0.42 4.19 1.08
C LEU A 41 -0.11 5.61 0.65
N LEU A 42 0.20 5.80 -0.63
CA LEU A 42 0.70 7.07 -1.14
C LEU A 42 -0.21 7.60 -2.24
N SER A 43 -0.39 8.93 -2.26
CA SER A 43 -0.97 9.62 -3.41
C SER A 43 -0.18 10.86 -3.82
N THR A 44 -0.06 11.10 -5.12
CA THR A 44 0.58 12.29 -5.70
C THR A 44 -0.30 13.53 -5.76
N SER A 45 -1.62 13.36 -5.68
CA SER A 45 -2.58 14.46 -5.80
C SER A 45 -3.35 14.78 -4.50
N GLY A 46 -3.02 14.06 -3.42
CA GLY A 46 -3.66 14.19 -2.11
C GLY A 46 -4.68 13.09 -1.84
N ILE A 47 -5.34 13.16 -0.68
CA ILE A 47 -6.36 12.19 -0.26
C ILE A 47 -7.66 12.95 0.03
N PRO A 48 -8.76 12.67 -0.71
CA PRO A 48 -8.90 11.68 -1.78
C PRO A 48 -8.09 12.06 -3.04
N PRO A 49 -7.65 11.08 -3.86
CA PRO A 49 -6.87 11.35 -5.05
C PRO A 49 -7.72 11.97 -6.17
N GLU A 50 -7.08 12.65 -7.12
CA GLU A 50 -7.75 13.18 -8.31
C GLU A 50 -8.03 12.09 -9.35
N SER A 51 -7.16 11.08 -9.46
CA SER A 51 -7.31 9.93 -10.35
C SER A 51 -6.71 8.65 -9.76
N PHE A 52 -7.15 7.48 -10.24
CA PHE A 52 -6.57 6.19 -9.84
C PHE A 52 -5.06 6.10 -10.14
N GLU A 53 -4.60 6.77 -11.20
CA GLU A 53 -3.18 6.80 -11.58
C GLU A 53 -2.31 7.56 -10.56
N ASP A 54 -2.92 8.39 -9.69
CA ASP A 54 -2.21 9.09 -8.61
C ASP A 54 -1.97 8.22 -7.39
N LEU A 55 -2.54 7.02 -7.32
CA LEU A 55 -2.41 6.11 -6.19
C LEU A 55 -1.20 5.20 -6.36
N TYR A 56 -0.36 5.17 -5.34
CA TYR A 56 0.89 4.41 -5.31
C TYR A 56 0.95 3.48 -4.10
N LEU A 57 1.69 2.39 -4.26
CA LEU A 57 1.90 1.36 -3.23
C LEU A 57 0.59 0.69 -2.78
N PRO A 58 -0.04 -0.15 -3.62
CA PRO A 58 -1.15 -0.97 -3.17
C PRO A 58 -0.67 -1.93 -2.10
N VAL A 59 -1.35 -1.97 -0.96
CA VAL A 59 -1.04 -2.89 0.15
C VAL A 59 -2.25 -3.73 0.55
N VAL A 60 -3.46 -3.27 0.22
CA VAL A 60 -4.71 -3.94 0.54
C VAL A 60 -5.29 -4.60 -0.71
N HIS A 61 -5.79 -5.82 -0.54
CA HIS A 61 -6.56 -6.52 -1.54
C HIS A 61 -7.96 -5.89 -1.67
N LEU A 62 -8.62 -6.10 -2.81
CA LEU A 62 -10.01 -5.69 -3.14
C LEU A 62 -11.08 -6.05 -2.10
N ASP A 63 -10.74 -6.91 -1.14
CA ASP A 63 -11.63 -7.35 -0.06
C ASP A 63 -11.38 -6.55 1.24
N GLN A 64 -10.70 -5.40 1.18
CA GLN A 64 -10.24 -4.63 2.34
C GLN A 64 -9.38 -5.46 3.31
N ARG A 65 -8.64 -6.44 2.78
CA ARG A 65 -7.71 -7.28 3.53
C ARG A 65 -6.29 -7.00 3.08
N LEU A 66 -5.42 -6.70 4.03
CA LEU A 66 -4.01 -6.49 3.80
C LEU A 66 -3.41 -7.72 3.10
N SER A 67 -2.64 -7.52 2.03
CA SER A 67 -2.03 -8.62 1.28
C SER A 67 -0.51 -8.62 1.49
N LEU A 68 0.02 -9.72 2.02
CA LEU A 68 1.45 -9.88 2.25
C LEU A 68 2.31 -9.70 0.97
N PRO A 69 1.99 -10.32 -0.17
CA PRO A 69 2.76 -10.11 -1.40
C PRO A 69 2.70 -8.66 -1.90
N LEU A 70 1.57 -7.97 -1.71
CA LEU A 70 1.45 -6.54 -2.04
C LEU A 70 2.34 -5.69 -1.13
N LEU A 71 2.33 -5.94 0.17
CA LEU A 71 3.23 -5.27 1.14
C LEU A 71 4.71 -5.42 0.77
N ARG A 72 5.14 -6.65 0.44
CA ARG A 72 6.52 -6.90 0.02
C ARG A 72 6.88 -6.13 -1.25
N GLN A 73 5.95 -6.08 -2.21
CA GLN A 73 6.14 -5.32 -3.44
C GLN A 73 6.22 -3.83 -3.14
N ALA A 74 5.29 -3.29 -2.35
CA ALA A 74 5.27 -1.89 -1.94
C ALA A 74 6.54 -1.47 -1.20
N LEU A 75 7.08 -2.33 -0.33
CA LEU A 75 8.35 -2.09 0.34
C LEU A 75 9.51 -2.00 -0.65
N ASN A 76 9.56 -2.89 -1.64
CA ASN A 76 10.59 -2.82 -2.66
C ASN A 76 10.44 -1.56 -3.53
N ASP A 77 9.20 -1.25 -3.93
CA ASP A 77 8.88 -0.11 -4.78
C ASP A 77 9.27 1.20 -4.09
N VAL A 78 8.84 1.41 -2.84
CA VAL A 78 9.19 2.59 -2.05
C VAL A 78 10.70 2.73 -1.94
N GLU A 79 11.44 1.65 -1.66
CA GLU A 79 12.90 1.69 -1.58
C GLU A 79 13.54 2.14 -2.90
N THR A 80 13.00 1.71 -4.04
CA THR A 80 13.46 2.08 -5.38
C THR A 80 12.96 3.45 -5.88
N MET A 81 11.94 4.03 -5.27
CA MET A 81 11.43 5.36 -5.60
C MET A 81 12.38 6.43 -5.07
N ASP A 82 13.21 7.01 -5.94
CA ASP A 82 14.08 8.16 -5.63
C ASP A 82 13.34 9.51 -5.62
N GLU A 83 12.09 9.53 -6.11
CA GLU A 83 11.26 10.74 -6.14
C GLU A 83 10.57 11.07 -4.81
N LEU A 84 10.55 10.11 -3.88
CA LEU A 84 10.06 10.28 -2.53
C LEU A 84 11.12 10.96 -1.64
N ASP A 85 10.66 11.93 -0.85
CA ASP A 85 11.45 12.51 0.23
C ASP A 85 11.90 11.44 1.23
N ALA A 86 13.10 11.60 1.77
CA ALA A 86 13.67 10.64 2.73
C ALA A 86 12.81 10.50 4.00
N GLU A 87 12.08 11.55 4.38
CA GLU A 87 11.14 11.55 5.49
C GLU A 87 9.91 10.68 5.15
N THR A 88 9.18 10.99 4.07
CA THR A 88 8.02 10.21 3.61
C THR A 88 8.35 8.75 3.32
N LYS A 89 9.50 8.50 2.66
CA LYS A 89 10.00 7.15 2.40
C LYS A 89 10.17 6.38 3.71
N LYS A 90 10.79 6.99 4.73
CA LYS A 90 11.00 6.35 6.01
C LYS A 90 9.67 6.07 6.74
N GLU A 91 8.74 7.03 6.75
CA GLU A 91 7.42 6.82 7.38
C GLU A 91 6.62 5.74 6.66
N THR A 92 6.67 5.70 5.33
CA THR A 92 6.02 4.65 4.53
C THR A 92 6.60 3.27 4.84
N ILE A 93 7.92 3.15 4.92
CA ILE A 93 8.60 1.90 5.29
C ILE A 93 8.17 1.47 6.70
N ASP A 94 8.16 2.39 7.66
CA ASP A 94 7.75 2.10 9.05
C ASP A 94 6.31 1.56 9.11
N LEU A 95 5.39 2.21 8.39
CA LEU A 95 3.99 1.77 8.27
C LEU A 95 3.87 0.40 7.59
N LEU A 96 4.62 0.14 6.51
CA LEU A 96 4.65 -1.17 5.85
C LEU A 96 5.13 -2.27 6.80
N HIS A 97 6.12 -1.97 7.64
CA HIS A 97 6.61 -2.88 8.66
C HIS A 97 5.56 -3.14 9.75
N ASP A 98 4.86 -2.11 10.22
CA ASP A 98 3.77 -2.23 11.21
C ASP A 98 2.60 -3.08 10.66
N LEU A 99 2.16 -2.78 9.44
CA LEU A 99 1.18 -3.58 8.72
C LEU A 99 1.64 -5.04 8.56
N GLY A 100 2.93 -5.25 8.28
CA GLY A 100 3.55 -6.57 8.22
C GLY A 100 3.47 -7.37 9.52
N GLU A 101 3.43 -6.72 10.69
CA GLU A 101 3.24 -7.40 11.97
C GLU A 101 1.86 -8.05 12.11
N CYS A 102 0.88 -7.64 11.28
CA CYS A 102 -0.41 -8.31 11.16
C CYS A 102 -0.28 -9.76 10.63
N PHE A 103 0.87 -10.12 10.07
CA PHE A 103 1.24 -11.47 9.64
C PHE A 103 2.26 -12.10 10.60
N PRO A 104 1.85 -12.57 11.80
CA PRO A 104 2.77 -13.11 12.80
C PRO A 104 3.51 -14.38 12.35
N ASP A 105 2.99 -15.07 11.33
CA ASP A 105 3.52 -16.33 10.80
C ASP A 105 4.38 -16.14 9.52
N ASP A 106 4.34 -14.96 8.89
CA ASP A 106 5.05 -14.64 7.64
C ASP A 106 5.63 -13.23 7.70
N SER A 107 6.14 -12.88 8.87
CA SER A 107 6.62 -11.54 9.16
C SER A 107 7.59 -11.08 8.07
N LEU A 108 7.45 -9.81 7.66
CA LEU A 108 8.33 -9.18 6.66
C LEU A 108 9.81 -9.15 7.12
N ARG A 109 10.09 -9.55 8.37
CA ARG A 109 11.43 -9.88 8.82
C ARG A 109 11.92 -11.11 8.08
N ASN A 110 12.86 -10.87 7.17
CA ASN A 110 13.82 -11.86 6.73
C ASN A 110 14.57 -12.37 7.98
N ASP A 111 14.01 -13.37 8.65
CA ASP A 111 14.68 -14.12 9.69
C ASP A 111 15.85 -14.84 9.02
N SER A 112 17.01 -14.19 9.09
CA SER A 112 18.27 -14.74 8.65
C SER A 112 18.69 -15.73 9.73
N GLN A 113 18.33 -17.00 9.54
CA GLN A 113 18.91 -18.12 10.29
C GLN A 113 20.17 -18.65 9.62
#